data_AF-A0A5J4P1D2-F1
#
_entry.id   AF-A0A5J4P1D2-F1
#
_cell.length_a   1.000
_cell.length_b   1.000
_cell.length_c   1.000
_cell.angle_alpha   90.00
_cell.angle_beta   90.00
_cell.angle_gamma   90.00
#
_symmetry.space_group_name_H-M   'P 1'
#
loop_
_entity.id
_entity.type
_entity.pdbx_description
1 polymer ?
#
loop_
_entity_poly.entity_id
_entity_poly.type
_entity_poly.pdbx_seq_one_letter_code
_entity_poly.pdbx_strand_id
1 'polypeptide(L)' 'MEYDQELETYFYPCPCGDQFQITKEDLLSGNDVAQCPSCSLFIRVIYDSVSLLRFSIFYHL' A
#
# COMPACT_ATOMS: atom_id res chain seq x y z
N MET A 1 6.32 -6.33 -1.98
CA MET A 1 6.04 -4.91 -1.73
C MET A 1 7.38 -4.23 -1.80
N GLU A 2 7.48 -3.19 -2.63
CA GLU A 2 8.70 -2.43 -2.85
C GLU A 2 8.50 -1.04 -2.25
N TYR A 3 9.50 -0.51 -1.56
CA TYR A 3 9.45 0.84 -1.01
C TYR A 3 10.37 1.74 -1.81
N ASP A 4 9.79 2.81 -2.35
CA ASP A 4 10.53 3.88 -3.01
C ASP A 4 10.85 4.97 -1.99
N GLN A 5 12.15 5.22 -1.77
CA GLN A 5 12.62 6.19 -0.78
C GLN A 5 12.47 7.63 -1.25
N GLU A 6 12.51 7.89 -2.56
CA GLU A 6 12.40 9.24 -3.13
C GLU A 6 10.95 9.72 -3.10
N LEU A 7 10.00 8.81 -3.35
CA LEU A 7 8.57 9.04 -3.33
C LEU A 7 7.92 8.78 -1.96
N GLU A 8 8.69 8.25 -1.00
CA GLU A 8 8.20 7.72 0.28
C GLU A 8 6.93 6.86 0.13
N THR A 9 6.90 6.00 -0.89
CA THR A 9 5.70 5.28 -1.31
C THR A 9 5.94 3.77 -1.35
N TYR A 10 4.97 3.00 -0.85
CA TYR A 10 4.96 1.55 -0.91
C TYR A 10 4.16 1.07 -2.12
N PHE A 11 4.74 0.13 -2.88
CA PHE A 11 4.16 -0.46 -4.08
C PHE A 11 3.87 -1.95 -3.91
N TYR A 12 2.77 -2.42 -4.48
CA TYR A 12 2.40 -3.84 -4.48
C TYR A 12 1.73 -4.25 -5.81
N PRO A 13 2.08 -5.40 -6.40
CA PRO A 13 1.57 -5.79 -7.71
C PRO A 13 0.04 -5.91 -7.71
N CYS A 14 -0.59 -5.32 -8.72
CA CYS A 14 -2.01 -5.41 -8.99
C CYS A 14 -2.27 -6.45 -10.10
N PRO A 15 -3.33 -7.27 -10.01
CA PRO A 15 -3.66 -8.26 -11.05
C PRO A 15 -3.99 -7.65 -12.42
N CYS A 16 -4.20 -6.34 -12.53
CA CYS A 16 -4.39 -5.67 -13.83
C CYS A 16 -3.09 -5.43 -14.61
N GLY A 17 -1.92 -5.63 -13.97
CA GLY A 17 -0.60 -5.40 -14.58
C GLY A 17 0.16 -4.20 -14.05
N ASP A 18 -0.49 -3.32 -13.28
CA ASP A 18 0.12 -2.15 -12.61
C ASP A 18 0.44 -2.45 -11.14
N GLN A 19 0.65 -1.41 -10.33
CA GLN A 19 0.94 -1.50 -8.91
C GLN A 19 -0.07 -0.68 -8.09
N PHE A 20 -0.55 -1.26 -6.98
CA PHE A 20 -1.11 -0.48 -5.89
C PHE A 20 -0.02 0.40 -5.28
N GLN A 21 -0.39 1.60 -4.86
CA GLN A 21 0.50 2.57 -4.24
C GLN A 21 -0.14 3.18 -2.98
N ILE A 22 0.68 3.42 -1.96
CA ILE A 22 0.29 4.14 -0.74
C ILE A 22 1.50 4.89 -0.16
N THR A 23 1.29 6.14 0.23
CA THR A 23 2.38 6.95 0.81
C THR A 23 2.62 6.54 2.26
N LYS A 24 3.84 6.75 2.73
CA LYS A 24 4.16 6.61 4.16
C LYS A 24 3.37 7.61 5.01
N GLU A 25 3.11 8.82 4.50
CA GLU A 25 2.30 9.83 5.19
C GLU A 25 0.86 9.36 5.41
N ASP A 26 0.25 8.72 4.41
CA ASP A 26 -1.09 8.13 4.52
C ASP A 26 -1.13 7.08 5.64
N LEU A 27 -0.16 6.17 5.63
CA LEU A 27 -0.04 5.15 6.69
C LEU A 27 0.14 5.80 8.07
N LEU A 28 1.00 6.81 8.20
CA LEU A 28 1.18 7.53 9.47
C LEU A 28 -0.07 8.28 9.93
N SER A 29 -0.92 8.70 9.00
CA SER A 29 -2.20 9.36 9.26
C SER A 29 -3.35 8.38 9.55
N GLY A 30 -3.10 7.07 9.46
CA GLY A 30 -4.11 6.02 9.64
C GLY A 30 -4.88 5.67 8.37
N ASN A 31 -4.55 6.25 7.22
CA ASN A 31 -5.10 5.86 5.94
C ASN A 31 -4.39 4.60 5.47
N ASP A 32 -5.08 3.46 5.55
CA ASP A 32 -4.51 2.13 5.29
C ASP A 32 -4.96 1.51 3.96
N VAL A 33 -5.53 2.31 3.07
CA VAL A 33 -6.08 1.84 1.79
C VAL A 33 -5.16 2.23 0.63
N ALA A 34 -4.54 1.24 -0.01
CA ALA A 34 -3.73 1.47 -1.21
C ALA A 34 -4.59 1.35 -2.48
N GLN A 35 -4.36 2.24 -3.44
CA GLN A 35 -5.10 2.30 -4.70
C GLN A 35 -4.20 1.93 -5.86
N CYS A 36 -4.76 1.24 -6.86
CA CYS A 36 -4.11 1.06 -8.16
C CYS A 36 -4.55 2.17 -9.13
N PRO A 37 -3.63 2.92 -9.77
CA PRO A 37 -4.00 4.03 -10.65
C PRO A 37 -4.67 3.59 -11.96
N SER A 38 -4.39 2.36 -12.42
CA SER A 38 -4.89 1.84 -13.70
C SER A 38 -6.18 1.02 -13.60
N CYS A 39 -6.72 0.81 -12.41
CA CYS A 39 -7.99 0.13 -12.23
C CYS A 39 -8.79 0.75 -11.08
N SER A 40 -9.89 0.09 -10.68
CA SER A 40 -10.74 0.54 -9.56
C SER A 40 -10.60 -0.34 -8.32
N LEU A 41 -9.54 -1.15 -8.25
CA LEU A 41 -9.27 -2.00 -7.10
C LEU A 41 -8.58 -1.21 -5.99
N PHE A 42 -8.87 -1.61 -4.76
CA PHE A 42 -8.25 -1.11 -3.54
C PHE A 42 -7.87 -2.31 -2.68
N ILE A 43 -6.79 -2.17 -1.92
CA ILE A 43 -6.36 -3.17 -0.94
C ILE A 43 -6.18 -2.52 0.42
N ARG A 44 -6.40 -3.30 1.49
CA ARG A 44 -6.11 -2.88 2.85
C ARG A 44 -4.70 -3.28 3.25
N VAL A 45 -3.92 -2.31 3.71
CA VAL A 45 -2.55 -2.47 4.17
C VAL A 45 -2.56 -2.66 5.68
N ILE A 46 -2.30 -3.87 6.15
CA ILE A 46 -2.08 -4.10 7.58
C ILE A 46 -0.64 -3.75 7.88
N TYR A 47 -0.40 -2.87 8.85
CA TYR A 47 0.93 -2.46 9.27
C TYR A 47 0.98 -2.30 10.79
N ASP A 48 2.18 -2.34 11.35
CA ASP A 48 2.41 -1.98 12.75
C ASP A 48 2.92 -0.54 12.81
N SER A 49 2.22 0.32 13.54
CA SER A 49 2.53 1.76 13.62
C SER A 49 3.84 2.06 14.36
N VAL A 50 4.29 1.12 15.22
CA VAL A 50 5.56 1.22 15.95
C VAL A 50 6.72 0.72 15.08
N SER A 51 6.45 -0.26 14.24
CA SER A 51 7.39 -0.95 13.37
C SER A 51 6.73 -1.09 12.00
N LEU A 52 6.90 -0.08 11.13
CA LEU A 52 6.49 -0.10 9.72
C LEU A 52 7.24 -1.17 8.89
N LEU A 53 7.64 -2.29 9.50
CA LEU A 53 8.38 -3.41 8.91
C LEU A 53 7.50 -4.66 8.76
N ARG A 54 6.26 -4.64 9.28
CA ARG A 54 5.39 -5.81 9.28
C ARG A 54 4.09 -5.53 8.54
N PHE A 55 4.17 -5.63 7.21
CA PHE A 55 3.03 -5.44 6.35
C PHE A 55 2.35 -6.77 5.99
N SER A 56 1.03 -6.84 6.03
CA SER A 56 0.24 -7.98 5.52
C SER A 56 -0.94 -7.45 4.72
N ILE A 57 -1.10 -7.93 3.49
CA ILE A 57 -2.16 -7.44 2.60
C ILE A 57 -3.29 -8.45 2.61
N PHE A 58 -4.46 -8.02 3.07
CA PHE A 58 -5.68 -8.80 2.92
C PHE A 58 -6.34 -8.40 1.59
N TYR A 59 -6.33 -9.33 0.64
CA TYR A 59 -7.26 -9.34 -0.47
C TYR A 59 -8.64 -9.71 0.10
N HIS A 60 -9.51 -8.74 0.40
CA HIS A 60 -10.92 -9.04 0.72
C HIS A 60 -11.80 -7.92 0.15
N LEU A 61 -12.81 -8.18 -0.71
CA LEU A 61 -13.42 -9.43 -1.19
C LEU A 61 -13.15 -9.70 -2.67
#